data_AF-A0A3Q3LYT7-F1
#
_entry.id   AF-A0A3Q3LYT7-F1
#
_cell.length_a   1.000
_cell.length_b   1.000
_cell.length_c   1.000
_cell.angle_alpha   90.00
_cell.angle_beta   90.00
_cell.angle_gamma   90.00
#
_symmetry.space_group_name_H-M   'P 1'
#
loop_
_entity.id
_entity.type
_entity.pdbx_description
1 polymer ?
#
loop_
_entity_poly.entity_id
_entity_poly.type
_entity_poly.pdbx_seq_one_letter_code
_entity_poly.pdbx_strand_id
1 'polypeptide(L)'
;MLLSVFVSVSSESRGQVTVTQPAAVSSALGASVSISCRTSQDVYNNNYLAWYQQKDGGTPKLLIYLASTRASGIPDRFSGSGSNSAFTLTISGVQTEDAAVYYCQKTELTAAAGSFCRD
;
A
#
# COMPACT_ATOMS: atom_id res chain seq x y z
N MET A 1 -1.90 -9.38 -22.98
CA MET A 1 -1.44 -9.95 -21.70
C MET A 1 -1.92 -9.05 -20.58
N LEU A 2 -2.76 -9.56 -19.69
CA LEU A 2 -3.21 -8.85 -18.50
C LEU A 2 -2.31 -9.26 -17.32
N LEU A 3 -1.81 -8.28 -16.59
CA LEU A 3 -1.01 -8.51 -15.38
C LEU A 3 -1.94 -8.51 -14.18
N SER A 4 -1.84 -9.55 -13.35
CA SER A 4 -2.58 -9.64 -12.10
C SER A 4 -1.72 -9.10 -10.96
N VAL A 5 -2.31 -8.24 -10.14
CA VAL A 5 -1.72 -7.66 -8.95
C VAL A 5 -2.54 -8.13 -7.76
N PHE A 6 -1.90 -8.89 -6.88
CA PHE A 6 -2.54 -9.38 -5.67
C PHE A 6 -2.45 -8.32 -4.59
N VAL A 7 -3.45 -8.28 -3.72
CA VAL A 7 -3.51 -7.27 -2.67
C VAL A 7 -3.81 -8.00 -1.38
N SER A 8 -2.93 -7.86 -0.39
CA SER A 8 -3.12 -8.55 0.89
C SER A 8 -4.04 -7.75 1.78
N VAL A 9 -5.04 -8.43 2.35
CA VAL A 9 -5.95 -7.88 3.35
C VAL A 9 -5.48 -8.40 4.71
N SER A 10 -4.65 -7.63 5.42
CA SER A 10 -4.31 -7.92 6.82
C SER A 10 -5.39 -7.33 7.73
N SER A 11 -6.38 -8.14 8.10
CA SER A 11 -7.31 -7.81 9.19
C SER A 11 -6.70 -8.31 10.50
N GLU A 12 -5.85 -7.51 11.15
CA GLU A 12 -5.36 -7.82 12.48
C GLU A 12 -6.09 -6.94 13.51
N SER A 13 -7.04 -7.53 14.23
CA SER A 13 -7.81 -6.84 15.27
C SER A 13 -7.30 -7.22 16.65
N ARG A 14 -6.49 -6.35 17.21
CA ARG A 14 -6.44 -6.15 18.66
C ARG A 14 -6.70 -4.67 18.96
N GLY A 15 -7.93 -4.25 18.64
CA GLY A 15 -8.50 -2.97 19.03
C GLY A 15 -8.01 -1.77 18.22
N GLN A 16 -8.74 -1.45 17.13
CA GLN A 16 -9.35 -0.12 16.85
C GLN A 16 -9.31 0.36 15.37
N VAL A 17 -8.53 -0.22 14.45
CA VAL A 17 -8.65 0.13 13.01
C VAL A 17 -8.62 -1.09 12.09
N THR A 18 -9.67 -1.28 11.31
CA THR A 18 -9.75 -2.30 10.24
C THR A 18 -9.30 -1.70 8.91
N VAL A 19 -8.51 -2.44 8.14
CA VAL A 19 -8.08 -2.07 6.78
C VAL A 19 -8.84 -2.94 5.75
N THR A 20 -9.38 -2.30 4.72
CA THR A 20 -10.12 -2.94 3.63
C THR A 20 -9.46 -2.64 2.30
N GLN A 21 -9.15 -3.68 1.54
CA GLN A 21 -8.57 -3.60 0.19
C GLN A 21 -9.24 -4.64 -0.73
N PRO A 22 -9.24 -4.45 -2.06
CA PRO A 22 -9.62 -5.53 -2.97
C PRO A 22 -8.68 -6.73 -2.78
N ALA A 23 -9.13 -7.95 -3.08
CA ALA A 23 -8.25 -9.13 -3.00
C ALA A 23 -7.24 -9.20 -4.16
N ALA A 24 -7.64 -8.71 -5.33
CA ALA A 24 -6.81 -8.62 -6.52
C ALA A 24 -7.32 -7.53 -7.45
N VAL A 25 -6.41 -6.96 -8.24
CA VAL A 25 -6.73 -6.10 -9.38
C VAL A 25 -5.92 -6.56 -10.60
N SER A 26 -6.39 -6.25 -11.80
CA SER A 26 -5.68 -6.59 -13.03
C SER A 26 -5.65 -5.42 -13.99
N SER A 27 -4.57 -5.30 -14.75
CA SER A 27 -4.46 -4.27 -15.79
C SER A 27 -3.64 -4.75 -16.98
N ALA A 28 -3.84 -4.14 -18.14
CA ALA A 28 -3.01 -4.41 -19.30
C ALA A 28 -1.63 -3.77 -19.14
N LEU A 29 -0.61 -4.38 -19.73
CA LEU A 29 0.72 -3.77 -19.79
C LEU A 29 0.63 -2.39 -20.46
N GLY A 30 1.31 -1.39 -19.88
CA GLY A 30 1.27 0.00 -20.32
C GLY A 30 0.02 0.78 -19.89
N ALA A 31 -1.04 0.12 -19.40
CA ALA A 31 -2.20 0.80 -18.86
C ALA A 31 -1.94 1.24 -17.40
N SER A 32 -2.87 2.02 -16.84
CA SER A 32 -2.83 2.40 -15.42
C SER A 32 -3.67 1.44 -14.58
N VAL A 33 -3.32 1.28 -13.31
CA VAL A 33 -4.13 0.57 -12.33
C VAL A 33 -4.16 1.33 -11.01
N SER A 34 -5.30 1.30 -10.33
CA SER A 34 -5.47 1.90 -9.02
C SER A 34 -5.87 0.84 -7.99
N ILE A 35 -5.22 0.87 -6.83
CA ILE A 35 -5.45 -0.01 -5.70
C ILE A 35 -6.00 0.84 -4.57
N SER A 36 -7.21 0.52 -4.11
CA SER A 36 -7.85 1.24 -3.01
C SER A 36 -7.47 0.65 -1.66
N CYS A 37 -7.43 1.51 -0.66
CA CYS A 37 -7.27 1.16 0.74
C CYS A 37 -8.23 2.01 1.57
N ARG A 38 -9.07 1.34 2.37
CA ARG A 38 -10.02 2.02 3.26
C ARG A 38 -9.79 1.59 4.70
N THR A 39 -9.65 2.56 5.60
CA THR A 39 -9.56 2.31 7.04
C THR A 39 -10.92 2.52 7.70
N SER A 40 -11.21 1.81 8.80
CA SER A 40 -12.47 1.97 9.54
C SER A 40 -12.56 3.29 10.32
N GLN A 41 -11.44 4.02 10.43
CA GLN A 41 -11.33 5.32 11.10
C GLN A 41 -10.40 6.21 10.30
N ASP A 42 -10.54 7.53 10.46
CA ASP A 42 -9.69 8.49 9.78
C ASP A 42 -8.25 8.42 10.29
N VAL A 43 -7.31 8.43 9.35
CA VAL A 43 -5.88 8.51 9.61
C VAL A 43 -5.51 9.97 9.77
N TYR A 44 -5.18 10.38 11.00
CA TYR A 44 -4.88 11.77 11.33
C TYR A 44 -3.77 12.34 10.44
N ASN A 45 -4.11 13.45 9.74
CA ASN A 45 -3.22 14.19 8.85
C ASN A 45 -2.54 13.34 7.75
N ASN A 46 -3.04 12.14 7.45
CA ASN A 46 -2.47 11.20 6.47
C ASN A 46 -1.00 10.79 6.75
N ASN A 47 -0.46 11.19 7.90
CA ASN A 47 0.95 11.04 8.28
C ASN A 47 1.34 9.60 8.60
N TYR A 48 0.36 8.72 8.61
CA TYR A 48 0.50 7.38 9.14
C TYR A 48 0.09 6.33 8.14
N LEU A 49 0.01 6.65 6.84
CA LEU A 49 -0.26 5.64 5.82
C LEU A 49 0.93 5.45 4.89
N ALA A 50 1.30 4.18 4.71
CA ALA A 50 2.33 3.74 3.80
C ALA A 50 1.82 2.61 2.88
N TRP A 51 2.39 2.55 1.68
CA TRP A 51 2.15 1.49 0.69
C TRP A 51 3.40 0.66 0.51
N TYR A 52 3.24 -0.65 0.51
CA TYR A 52 4.31 -1.61 0.33
C TYR A 52 4.05 -2.51 -0.89
N GLN A 53 5.14 -2.93 -1.53
CA GLN A 53 5.15 -3.98 -2.53
C GLN A 53 5.98 -5.15 -2.01
N GLN A 54 5.43 -6.35 -2.11
CA GLN A 54 6.12 -7.59 -1.77
C GLN A 54 6.03 -8.55 -2.95
N LYS A 55 7.19 -8.92 -3.49
CA LYS A 55 7.30 -10.00 -4.48
C LYS A 55 7.41 -11.34 -3.77
N ASP A 56 7.07 -12.42 -4.46
CA ASP A 56 7.13 -13.78 -3.89
C ASP A 56 8.50 -14.07 -3.27
N GLY A 57 8.50 -14.44 -1.98
CA GLY A 57 9.72 -14.70 -1.20
C GLY A 57 10.60 -13.47 -0.90
N GLY A 58 10.16 -12.28 -1.30
CA GLY A 58 10.88 -11.02 -1.08
C GLY A 58 10.49 -10.32 0.23
N THR A 59 11.36 -9.42 0.67
CA THR A 59 11.07 -8.48 1.76
C THR A 59 10.15 -7.38 1.26
N PRO A 60 9.17 -6.93 2.07
CA PRO A 60 8.36 -5.76 1.72
C PRO A 60 9.21 -4.52 1.41
N LYS A 61 8.93 -3.90 0.27
CA LYS A 61 9.57 -2.67 -0.19
C LYS A 61 8.59 -1.50 -0.03
N LEU A 62 9.01 -0.45 0.66
CA LEU A 62 8.25 0.80 0.79
C LEU A 62 8.14 1.50 -0.56
N LEU A 63 6.92 1.81 -0.99
CA LEU A 63 6.64 2.56 -2.22
C LEU A 63 6.31 4.02 -1.93
N ILE A 64 5.29 4.25 -1.09
CA ILE A 64 4.75 5.56 -0.75
C ILE A 64 4.63 5.63 0.78
N TYR A 65 4.92 6.79 1.38
CA TYR A 65 4.71 7.09 2.79
C TYR A 65 4.04 8.47 2.93
N LEU A 66 3.49 8.77 4.12
CA LEU A 66 2.65 9.97 4.35
C LEU A 66 1.55 10.11 3.29
N ALA A 67 0.92 8.98 2.91
CA ALA A 67 -0.11 8.83 1.88
C ALA A 67 0.26 9.19 0.42
N SER A 68 1.15 10.15 0.18
CA SER A 68 1.46 10.66 -1.17
C SER A 68 2.95 10.82 -1.47
N THR A 69 3.83 10.71 -0.47
CA THR A 69 5.26 10.91 -0.66
C THR A 69 5.91 9.64 -1.17
N ARG A 70 6.44 9.68 -2.39
CA ARG A 70 7.15 8.55 -2.99
C ARG A 70 8.52 8.34 -2.36
N ALA A 71 8.83 7.10 -1.96
CA ALA A 71 10.14 6.76 -1.42
C ALA A 71 11.26 6.90 -2.47
N SER A 72 12.50 7.13 -2.01
CA SER A 72 13.65 7.26 -2.91
C SER A 72 13.90 5.98 -3.71
N GLY A 73 14.26 6.12 -4.99
CA GLY A 73 14.52 4.98 -5.89
C GLY A 73 13.26 4.25 -6.35
N ILE A 74 12.06 4.76 -6.06
CA ILE A 74 10.81 4.25 -6.61
C ILE A 74 10.51 4.95 -7.94
N PRO A 75 10.17 4.20 -9.01
CA PRO A 75 9.85 4.78 -10.31
C PRO A 75 8.71 5.81 -10.24
N ASP A 76 8.77 6.80 -11.12
CA ASP A 76 7.84 7.92 -11.14
C ASP A 76 6.39 7.53 -11.45
N ARG A 77 6.22 6.39 -12.13
CA ARG A 77 4.93 5.77 -12.43
C ARG A 77 4.12 5.36 -11.19
N PHE A 78 4.74 5.27 -10.02
CA PHE A 78 4.04 5.05 -8.75
C PHE A 78 3.65 6.38 -8.11
N SER A 79 2.39 6.48 -7.71
CA SER A 79 1.85 7.64 -7.01
C SER A 79 0.84 7.21 -5.94
N GLY A 80 0.85 7.90 -4.80
CA GLY A 80 -0.17 7.71 -3.77
C GLY A 80 -1.03 8.95 -3.60
N SER A 81 -2.28 8.74 -3.23
CA SER A 81 -3.23 9.79 -2.94
C SER A 81 -4.23 9.37 -1.87
N GLY A 82 -4.99 10.33 -1.37
CA GLY A 82 -6.08 10.10 -0.43
C GLY A 82 -5.93 10.86 0.87
N SER A 83 -6.99 10.79 1.65
CA SER A 83 -7.08 11.46 2.93
C SER A 83 -8.07 10.76 3.86
N ASN A 84 -7.99 11.07 5.15
CA ASN A 84 -8.91 10.58 6.16
C ASN A 84 -8.88 9.05 6.19
N SER A 85 -9.93 8.39 5.70
CA SER A 85 -10.08 6.95 5.69
C SER A 85 -9.97 6.31 4.31
N ALA A 86 -9.70 7.08 3.24
CA ALA A 86 -9.69 6.58 1.87
C ALA A 86 -8.39 6.93 1.13
N PHE A 87 -7.66 5.91 0.71
CA PHE A 87 -6.35 6.01 0.11
C PHE A 87 -6.26 5.20 -1.17
N THR A 88 -5.43 5.65 -2.10
CA THR A 88 -5.23 5.02 -3.39
C THR A 88 -3.75 4.98 -3.75
N LEU A 89 -3.27 3.83 -4.21
CA LEU A 89 -2.02 3.70 -4.94
C LEU A 89 -2.35 3.60 -6.42
N THR A 90 -1.72 4.43 -7.25
CA THR A 90 -1.82 4.37 -8.70
C THR A 90 -0.47 4.01 -9.29
N ILE A 91 -0.49 3.02 -10.18
CA ILE A 91 0.65 2.62 -10.99
C ILE A 91 0.27 2.94 -12.43
N SER A 92 0.91 3.94 -13.03
CA SER A 92 0.78 4.22 -14.45
C SER A 92 1.74 3.35 -15.26
N GLY A 93 1.43 3.07 -16.52
CA GLY A 93 2.35 2.34 -17.40
C GLY A 93 2.78 0.98 -16.84
N VAL A 94 1.82 0.17 -16.38
CA VAL A 94 2.06 -1.12 -15.70
C VAL A 94 3.03 -2.00 -16.47
N GLN A 95 4.03 -2.54 -15.78
CA GLN A 95 5.09 -3.37 -16.34
C GLN A 95 5.06 -4.78 -15.74
N THR A 96 5.68 -5.75 -16.40
CA THR A 96 5.65 -7.16 -15.98
C THR A 96 6.16 -7.39 -14.56
N GLU A 97 7.13 -6.58 -14.13
CA GLU A 97 7.74 -6.60 -12.81
C GLU A 97 6.87 -6.00 -11.71
N ASP A 98 5.73 -5.39 -12.05
CA ASP A 98 4.76 -4.84 -11.11
C ASP A 98 3.78 -5.93 -10.61
N ALA A 99 3.86 -7.17 -11.12
CA ALA A 99 3.15 -8.31 -10.54
C ALA A 99 3.71 -8.63 -9.16
N ALA A 100 2.95 -8.33 -8.11
CA ALA A 100 3.35 -8.49 -6.72
C ALA A 100 2.12 -8.47 -5.79
N VAL A 101 2.35 -8.69 -4.51
CA VAL A 101 1.41 -8.39 -3.42
C VAL A 101 1.60 -6.95 -2.99
N TYR A 102 0.51 -6.19 -2.92
CA TYR A 102 0.50 -4.81 -2.43
C TYR A 102 -0.36 -4.69 -1.20
N TYR A 103 0.06 -3.87 -0.25
CA TYR A 103 -0.77 -3.57 0.92
C TYR A 103 -0.51 -2.16 1.43
N CYS A 104 -1.57 -1.57 1.98
CA CYS A 104 -1.45 -0.35 2.77
C CYS A 104 -1.29 -0.71 4.24
N GLN A 105 -0.52 0.09 4.96
CA GLN A 105 -0.35 -0.07 6.40
C GLN A 105 -0.57 1.28 7.07
N LYS A 106 -1.36 1.25 8.14
CA LYS A 106 -1.42 2.36 9.10
C LYS A 106 -0.25 2.19 10.06
N THR A 107 0.72 3.11 10.04
CA THR A 107 1.84 3.15 10.98
C THR A 107 1.43 3.90 12.25
N GLU A 108 1.23 3.19 13.35
CA GLU A 108 1.07 3.86 14.65
C GLU A 108 2.44 4.35 15.14
N LEU A 109 2.80 5.58 14.83
CA LEU A 109 3.85 6.28 15.58
C LEU A 109 3.26 6.70 16.92
N THR A 110 2.98 5.75 17.80
CA THR A 110 3.02 6.06 19.23
C THR A 110 4.46 6.41 19.55
N ALA A 111 4.68 7.54 20.22
CA ALA A 111 5.98 7.93 20.74
C ALA A 111 6.46 6.91 21.80
N ALA A 112 6.94 5.76 21.34
CA ALA A 112 7.67 4.77 22.10
C ALA A 112 8.48 3.96 21.08
N ALA A 113 9.80 4.02 21.21
CA ALA A 113 10.71 3.23 20.42
C ALA A 113 10.39 1.72 20.53
N GLY A 114 10.43 1.00 19.40
CA GLY A 114 10.79 -0.42 19.41
C GLY A 114 9.66 -1.44 19.43
N SER A 115 8.89 -1.56 18.35
CA SER A 115 8.24 -2.83 18.02
C SER A 115 8.28 -3.08 16.52
N PHE A 116 9.49 -3.39 16.07
CA PHE A 116 9.72 -4.21 14.89
C PHE A 116 9.17 -5.60 15.25
N CYS A 117 8.05 -6.03 14.67
CA CYS A 117 7.63 -7.43 14.78
C CYS A 117 8.63 -8.26 13.96
N ARG A 118 9.66 -8.76 14.63
CA ARG A 118 10.43 -9.94 14.22
C ARG A 118 9.83 -11.13 14.96
N ASP A 119 9.42 -12.11 14.16
CA ASP A 119 9.12 -13.52 14.46
C ASP A 119 8.08 -13.85 15.55
#